data_AF-A0A9P3AVI6-F1
#
_entry.id   AF-A0A9P3AVI6-F1
#
_cell.length_a   1.000
_cell.length_b   1.000
_cell.length_c   1.000
_cell.angle_alpha   90.00
_cell.angle_beta   90.00
_cell.angle_gamma   90.00
#
_symmetry.space_group_name_H-M   'P 1'
#
loop_
_entity.id
_entity.type
_entity.pdbx_description
1 polymer ?
#
loop_
_entity_poly.entity_id
_entity_poly.type
_entity_poly.pdbx_seq_one_letter_code
_entity_poly.pdbx_strand_id
1 'polypeptide(L)'
;MAVEKAKSALKVIVPSFNKALENSDDINLLINIESVAKIENITTCFILDKNGKVIIHNNVSEWSAERTSRIYNKAIEQKTQSLQQTTNKDFLLFSEPLISDCTLFCIFSVKEAKETSRNWKIKYYTAASSVALLIVIILYYLSKLFILLPFSRIKKSLENNKFNENIKEKISKKIKILEEDRESLGKIIEYSQETSIKDSSAFIILNSLNRVMYAYDNTGTILKKDFEKGVHILEISENPNLVKIISKANENPGKEINESFENYEITAVLISADGKTAGTIIKIIFSC
;
A
#
# COMPACT_ATOMS: atom_id res chain seq x y z
N MET A 1 -16.62 -21.14 22.35
CA MET A 1 -16.15 -21.00 23.75
C MET A 1 -17.18 -21.51 24.75
N ALA A 2 -18.44 -21.05 24.72
CA ALA A 2 -19.49 -21.52 25.65
C ALA A 2 -19.76 -23.04 25.56
N VAL A 3 -19.91 -23.58 24.34
CA VAL A 3 -20.13 -25.02 24.10
C VAL A 3 -18.97 -25.88 24.62
N GLU A 4 -17.72 -25.45 24.41
CA GLU A 4 -16.54 -26.16 24.93
C GLU A 4 -16.45 -26.15 26.45
N LYS A 5 -16.76 -25.01 27.10
CA LYS A 5 -16.84 -24.93 28.57
C LYS A 5 -17.89 -25.89 29.13
N ALA A 6 -19.07 -25.92 28.52
CA ALA A 6 -20.13 -26.83 28.94
C ALA A 6 -19.77 -28.30 28.67
N LYS A 7 -19.11 -28.61 27.55
CA LYS A 7 -18.58 -29.93 27.25
C LYS A 7 -17.57 -30.39 28.30
N SER A 8 -16.67 -29.51 28.73
CA SER A 8 -15.72 -29.80 29.82
C SER A 8 -16.44 -30.04 31.16
N ALA A 9 -17.45 -29.24 31.49
CA ALA A 9 -18.26 -29.44 32.70
C ALA A 9 -19.01 -30.79 32.67
N LEU A 10 -19.59 -31.15 31.52
CA LEU A 10 -20.27 -32.43 31.32
C LEU A 10 -19.33 -33.62 31.54
N LYS A 11 -18.09 -33.55 31.04
CA LYS A 11 -17.10 -34.62 31.26
C LYS A 11 -16.80 -34.90 32.74
N VAL A 12 -16.89 -33.88 33.60
CA VAL A 12 -16.69 -34.03 35.05
C VAL A 12 -17.91 -34.72 35.70
N ILE A 13 -19.11 -34.53 35.15
CA ILE A 13 -20.37 -35.04 35.71
C ILE A 13 -20.70 -36.45 35.19
N VAL A 14 -20.24 -36.83 33.99
CA VAL A 14 -20.49 -38.16 33.37
C VAL A 14 -20.17 -39.34 34.30
N PRO A 15 -19.06 -39.38 35.07
CA PRO A 15 -18.83 -40.44 36.04
C PRO A 15 -19.93 -40.58 37.10
N SER A 16 -20.54 -39.46 37.52
CA SER A 16 -21.67 -39.45 38.47
C SER A 16 -22.92 -40.07 37.84
N PHE A 17 -23.20 -39.78 36.57
CA PHE A 17 -24.28 -40.44 35.82
C PHE A 17 -24.06 -41.95 35.70
N ASN A 18 -22.85 -42.37 35.35
CA ASN A 18 -22.54 -43.79 35.23
C ASN A 18 -22.71 -44.50 36.58
N LYS A 19 -22.19 -43.93 37.67
CA LYS A 19 -22.36 -44.51 39.01
C LYS A 19 -23.83 -44.61 39.44
N ALA A 20 -24.64 -43.61 39.08
CA ALA A 20 -26.07 -43.62 39.40
C ALA A 20 -26.84 -44.66 38.58
N LEU A 21 -26.51 -44.83 37.29
CA LEU A 21 -27.06 -45.89 36.44
C LEU A 21 -26.66 -47.29 36.93
N GLU A 22 -25.41 -47.48 37.35
CA GLU A 22 -24.89 -48.74 37.89
C GLU A 22 -25.66 -49.18 39.15
N ASN A 23 -25.94 -48.23 40.03
CA ASN A 23 -26.64 -48.48 41.29
C ASN A 23 -28.16 -48.43 41.18
N SER A 24 -28.70 -48.17 39.97
CA SER A 24 -30.14 -47.93 39.76
C SER A 24 -30.70 -46.83 40.70
N ASP A 25 -29.93 -45.75 40.88
CA ASP A 25 -30.25 -44.65 41.78
C ASP A 25 -30.88 -43.48 41.01
N ASP A 26 -32.21 -43.56 40.83
CA ASP A 26 -33.00 -42.57 40.09
C ASP A 26 -32.94 -41.16 40.73
N ILE A 27 -32.76 -41.08 42.05
CA ILE A 27 -32.66 -39.80 42.77
C ILE A 27 -31.36 -39.10 42.39
N ASN A 28 -30.24 -39.82 42.37
CA ASN A 28 -28.97 -39.25 41.94
C ASN A 28 -28.95 -38.91 40.45
N LEU A 29 -29.62 -39.70 39.60
CA LEU A 29 -29.81 -39.33 38.19
C LEU A 29 -30.55 -38.00 38.05
N LEU A 30 -31.61 -37.81 38.83
CA LEU A 30 -32.41 -36.58 38.82
C LEU A 30 -31.56 -35.37 39.25
N ILE A 31 -30.82 -35.50 40.34
CA ILE A 31 -29.93 -34.45 40.86
C ILE A 31 -28.87 -34.11 39.80
N ASN A 32 -28.28 -35.11 39.15
CA ASN A 32 -27.28 -34.89 38.11
C ASN A 32 -27.87 -34.17 36.89
N ILE A 33 -29.06 -34.57 36.42
CA ILE A 33 -29.76 -33.90 35.31
C ILE A 33 -30.07 -32.44 35.65
N GLU A 34 -30.60 -32.18 36.84
CA GLU A 34 -30.91 -30.83 37.32
C GLU A 34 -29.65 -29.96 37.41
N SER A 35 -28.55 -30.52 37.88
CA SER A 35 -27.25 -29.84 37.93
C SER A 35 -26.77 -29.45 36.53
N VAL A 36 -26.87 -30.37 35.56
CA VAL A 36 -26.52 -30.11 34.16
C VAL A 36 -27.44 -29.06 33.53
N ALA A 37 -28.74 -29.13 33.79
CA ALA A 37 -29.71 -28.18 33.25
C ALA A 37 -29.46 -26.73 33.72
N LYS A 38 -28.77 -26.54 34.84
CA LYS A 38 -28.36 -25.22 35.36
C LYS A 38 -27.08 -24.67 34.69
N ILE A 39 -26.37 -25.46 33.89
CA ILE A 39 -25.20 -24.98 33.16
C ILE A 39 -25.66 -23.96 32.11
N GLU A 40 -24.95 -22.85 32.03
CA GLU A 40 -25.23 -21.76 31.10
C GLU A 40 -25.39 -22.29 29.66
N ASN A 41 -26.44 -21.85 28.98
CA ASN A 41 -26.82 -22.23 27.62
C ASN A 41 -27.40 -23.64 27.44
N ILE A 42 -27.49 -24.48 28.48
CA ILE A 42 -28.25 -25.74 28.40
C ILE A 42 -29.73 -25.45 28.62
N THR A 43 -30.55 -25.84 27.65
CA THR A 43 -32.02 -25.64 27.70
C THR A 43 -32.77 -26.92 28.05
N THR A 44 -32.19 -28.07 27.68
CA THR A 44 -32.83 -29.37 27.88
C THR A 44 -31.76 -30.41 28.09
N CYS A 45 -31.98 -31.31 29.06
CA CYS A 45 -31.07 -32.38 29.39
C CYS A 45 -31.87 -33.64 29.69
N PHE A 46 -31.52 -34.75 29.06
CA PHE A 46 -32.23 -36.03 29.20
C PHE A 46 -31.36 -37.23 28.84
N ILE A 47 -31.76 -38.41 29.31
CA ILE A 47 -31.11 -39.68 29.00
C ILE A 47 -32.08 -40.53 28.20
N LEU A 48 -31.62 -41.08 27.08
CA LEU A 48 -32.33 -42.10 26.31
C LEU A 48 -31.74 -43.49 26.56
N ASP A 49 -32.60 -44.49 26.57
CA ASP A 49 -32.20 -45.89 26.45
C ASP A 49 -31.85 -46.25 24.99
N LYS A 50 -31.41 -47.49 24.77
CA LYS A 50 -31.10 -48.03 23.43
C LYS A 50 -32.28 -48.03 22.45
N ASN A 51 -33.52 -47.93 22.93
CA ASN A 51 -34.74 -47.92 22.13
C ASN A 51 -35.22 -46.50 21.85
N GLY A 52 -34.54 -45.47 22.37
CA GLY A 52 -34.94 -44.07 22.25
C GLY A 52 -36.03 -43.66 23.24
N LYS A 53 -36.27 -44.44 24.30
CA LYS A 53 -37.18 -44.09 25.39
C LYS A 53 -36.45 -43.20 26.41
N VAL A 54 -37.10 -42.14 26.84
CA VAL A 54 -36.59 -41.24 27.88
C VAL A 54 -36.64 -41.92 29.24
N ILE A 55 -35.46 -42.16 29.82
CA ILE A 55 -35.30 -42.67 31.20
C ILE A 55 -35.53 -41.53 32.17
N ILE A 56 -34.85 -40.41 31.95
CA ILE A 56 -34.94 -39.24 32.80
C ILE A 56 -34.75 -37.97 31.99
N HIS A 57 -35.43 -36.91 32.38
CA HIS A 57 -35.42 -35.61 31.70
C HIS A 57 -35.55 -34.50 32.73
N ASN A 58 -34.95 -33.34 32.45
CA ASN A 58 -35.09 -32.13 33.29
C ASN A 58 -36.51 -31.53 33.27
N ASN A 59 -37.45 -32.18 32.61
CA ASN A 59 -38.87 -31.84 32.57
C ASN A 59 -39.63 -33.14 32.77
N VAL A 60 -40.32 -33.24 33.90
CA VAL A 60 -41.01 -34.47 34.31
C VAL A 60 -42.11 -34.87 33.32
N SER A 61 -42.70 -33.92 32.60
CA SER A 61 -43.75 -34.22 31.61
C SER A 61 -43.24 -35.02 30.40
N GLU A 62 -41.93 -35.07 30.19
CA GLU A 62 -41.28 -35.75 29.06
C GLU A 62 -40.78 -37.15 29.43
N TRP A 63 -40.99 -37.59 30.67
CA TRP A 63 -40.55 -38.91 31.11
C TRP A 63 -41.31 -40.00 30.39
N SER A 64 -40.62 -41.10 30.06
CA SER A 64 -41.15 -42.20 29.23
C SER A 64 -41.58 -41.81 27.82
N ALA A 65 -41.37 -40.56 27.38
CA ALA A 65 -41.58 -40.20 25.98
C ALA A 65 -40.60 -40.94 25.07
N GLU A 66 -41.02 -41.20 23.83
CA GLU A 66 -40.16 -41.82 22.82
C GLU A 66 -39.60 -40.76 21.87
N ARG A 67 -38.29 -40.85 21.60
CA ARG A 67 -37.54 -39.92 20.75
C ARG A 67 -36.91 -40.67 19.60
N THR A 68 -37.70 -40.97 18.58
CA THR A 68 -37.30 -41.81 17.42
C THR A 68 -36.74 -41.02 16.23
N SER A 69 -36.39 -39.75 16.43
CA SER A 69 -35.87 -38.93 15.34
C SER A 69 -34.51 -39.44 14.84
N ARG A 70 -34.23 -39.24 13.55
CA ARG A 70 -32.96 -39.67 12.91
C ARG A 70 -31.71 -39.16 13.65
N ILE A 71 -31.78 -37.98 14.26
CA ILE A 71 -30.64 -37.37 14.96
C ILE A 71 -30.34 -38.14 16.26
N TYR A 72 -31.38 -38.54 17.00
CA TYR A 72 -31.21 -39.29 18.26
C TYR A 72 -30.76 -40.72 17.99
N ASN A 73 -31.40 -41.42 17.04
CA ASN A 73 -31.04 -42.79 16.70
C ASN A 73 -29.58 -42.89 16.23
N LYS A 74 -29.15 -41.95 15.38
CA LYS A 74 -27.76 -41.87 14.93
C LYS A 74 -26.79 -41.70 16.10
N ALA A 75 -27.11 -40.84 17.07
CA ALA A 75 -26.26 -40.62 18.23
C ALA A 75 -26.18 -41.84 19.16
N ILE A 76 -27.30 -42.55 19.35
CA ILE A 76 -27.37 -43.81 20.12
C ILE A 76 -26.51 -44.89 19.45
N GLU A 77 -26.62 -45.06 18.13
CA GLU A 77 -25.86 -46.05 17.36
C GLU A 77 -24.36 -45.77 17.32
N GLN A 78 -23.97 -44.49 17.26
CA GLN A 78 -22.58 -44.09 17.12
C GLN A 78 -21.72 -44.40 18.36
N LYS A 79 -22.33 -44.61 19.53
CA LYS A 79 -21.66 -44.91 20.82
C LYS A 79 -20.43 -44.03 21.10
N THR A 80 -20.43 -42.81 20.59
CA THR A 80 -19.32 -41.86 20.68
C THR A 80 -19.87 -40.47 20.95
N GLN A 81 -19.06 -39.66 21.59
CA GLN A 81 -19.40 -38.26 21.84
C GLN A 81 -19.66 -37.55 20.50
N SER A 82 -20.80 -36.89 20.38
CA SER A 82 -21.17 -36.16 19.16
C SER A 82 -21.75 -34.79 19.48
N LEU A 83 -21.49 -33.82 18.59
CA LEU A 83 -22.14 -32.52 18.60
C LEU A 83 -22.77 -32.33 17.23
N GLN A 84 -24.08 -32.18 17.20
CA GLN A 84 -24.88 -32.09 15.98
C GLN A 84 -25.74 -30.83 16.02
N GLN A 85 -25.96 -30.21 14.86
CA GLN A 85 -26.93 -29.12 14.77
C GLN A 85 -28.34 -29.70 14.72
N THR A 86 -29.26 -29.16 15.52
CA THR A 86 -30.67 -29.57 15.44
C THR A 86 -31.33 -28.98 14.19
N THR A 87 -32.58 -29.37 13.92
CA THR A 87 -33.40 -28.75 12.85
C THR A 87 -33.50 -27.24 13.02
N ASN A 88 -33.46 -26.76 14.26
CA ASN A 88 -33.37 -25.33 14.55
C ASN A 88 -31.89 -24.92 14.67
N LYS A 89 -31.44 -24.04 13.77
CA LYS A 89 -30.04 -23.59 13.69
C LYS A 89 -29.54 -22.90 14.97
N ASP A 90 -30.45 -22.45 15.82
CA ASP A 90 -30.12 -21.81 17.08
C ASP A 90 -29.94 -22.79 18.24
N PHE A 91 -30.07 -24.10 17.99
CA PHE A 91 -29.83 -25.14 18.98
C PHE A 91 -28.87 -26.22 18.48
N LEU A 92 -27.96 -26.62 19.36
CA LEU A 92 -27.03 -27.72 19.14
C LEU A 92 -27.37 -28.86 20.08
N LEU A 93 -27.39 -30.08 19.55
CA LEU A 93 -27.54 -31.30 20.32
C LEU A 93 -26.18 -31.91 20.57
N PHE A 94 -25.85 -32.07 21.83
CA PHE A 94 -24.69 -32.83 22.27
C PHE A 94 -25.15 -34.18 22.80
N SER A 95 -24.41 -35.23 22.45
CA SER A 95 -24.65 -36.59 22.94
C SER A 95 -23.38 -37.16 23.56
N GLU A 96 -23.52 -37.77 24.73
CA GLU A 96 -22.46 -38.53 25.40
C GLU A 96 -22.96 -39.94 25.71
N PRO A 97 -22.28 -40.99 25.26
CA PRO A 97 -22.63 -42.35 25.63
C PRO A 97 -22.38 -42.57 27.13
N LEU A 98 -23.34 -43.19 27.80
CA LEU A 98 -23.24 -43.65 29.19
C LEU A 98 -23.11 -45.18 29.22
N ILE A 99 -22.97 -45.73 30.42
CA ILE A 99 -23.05 -47.18 30.62
C ILE A 99 -24.47 -47.72 30.31
N SER A 100 -24.59 -49.05 30.22
CA SER A 100 -25.88 -49.76 30.05
C SER A 100 -26.64 -49.39 28.78
N ASP A 101 -25.92 -49.12 27.67
CA ASP A 101 -26.47 -48.67 26.38
C ASP A 101 -27.38 -47.43 26.48
N CYS A 102 -27.16 -46.59 27.50
CA CYS A 102 -27.84 -45.32 27.66
C CYS A 102 -27.02 -44.18 27.03
N THR A 103 -27.68 -43.10 26.61
CA THR A 103 -27.00 -41.92 26.04
C THR A 103 -27.57 -40.65 26.66
N LEU A 104 -26.68 -39.81 27.20
CA LEU A 104 -27.00 -38.47 27.69
C LEU A 104 -27.11 -37.50 26.52
N PHE A 105 -28.17 -36.71 26.49
CA PHE A 105 -28.41 -35.67 25.52
C PHE A 105 -28.53 -34.31 26.21
N CYS A 106 -27.85 -33.31 25.66
CA CYS A 106 -27.93 -31.92 26.10
C CYS A 106 -28.23 -31.01 24.91
N ILE A 107 -29.26 -30.19 25.00
CA ILE A 107 -29.62 -29.20 23.98
C ILE A 107 -29.10 -27.83 24.42
N PHE A 108 -28.13 -27.33 23.66
CA PHE A 108 -27.53 -26.01 23.84
C PHE A 108 -28.25 -24.95 23.02
N SER A 109 -28.66 -23.85 23.65
CA SER A 109 -29.07 -22.64 22.95
C SER A 109 -27.83 -21.85 22.54
N VAL A 110 -27.71 -21.52 21.25
CA VAL A 110 -26.69 -20.60 20.74
C VAL A 110 -27.26 -19.23 20.38
N LYS A 111 -28.52 -18.95 20.75
CA LYS A 111 -29.20 -17.67 20.44
C LYS A 111 -28.43 -16.48 20.97
N GLU A 112 -28.13 -16.46 22.27
CA GLU A 112 -27.42 -15.35 22.93
C GLU A 112 -26.00 -15.19 22.39
N ALA A 113 -25.29 -16.30 22.14
CA ALA A 113 -23.97 -16.28 21.54
C ALA A 113 -23.99 -15.68 20.12
N LYS A 114 -25.02 -15.99 19.33
CA LYS A 114 -25.22 -15.50 17.96
C LYS A 114 -25.63 -14.04 17.94
N GLU A 115 -26.50 -13.61 18.85
CA GLU A 115 -26.87 -12.20 19.02
C GLU A 115 -25.67 -11.36 19.47
N THR A 116 -24.92 -11.84 20.44
CA THR A 116 -23.68 -11.18 20.90
C THR A 116 -22.69 -11.06 19.75
N SER A 117 -22.46 -12.14 18.99
CA SER A 117 -21.58 -12.12 17.80
C SER A 117 -22.06 -11.12 16.75
N ARG A 118 -23.37 -11.06 16.48
CA ARG A 118 -23.96 -10.11 15.53
C ARG A 118 -23.76 -8.67 16.01
N ASN A 119 -24.00 -8.39 17.29
CA ASN A 119 -23.79 -7.07 17.88
C ASN A 119 -22.33 -6.63 17.81
N TRP A 120 -21.39 -7.55 18.04
CA TRP A 120 -19.96 -7.28 17.88
C TRP A 120 -19.57 -6.98 16.44
N LYS A 121 -20.10 -7.74 15.46
CA LYS A 121 -19.89 -7.44 14.04
C LYS A 121 -20.40 -6.05 13.68
N ILE A 122 -21.61 -5.70 14.13
CA ILE A 122 -22.18 -4.37 13.91
C ILE A 122 -21.26 -3.30 14.49
N LYS A 123 -20.83 -3.42 15.76
CA LYS A 123 -19.90 -2.48 16.39
C LYS A 123 -18.59 -2.32 15.60
N TYR A 124 -18.03 -3.44 15.12
CA TYR A 124 -16.80 -3.43 14.33
C TYR A 124 -16.96 -2.71 13.00
N TYR A 125 -18.03 -3.01 12.24
CA TYR A 125 -18.31 -2.32 10.98
C TYR A 125 -18.57 -0.83 11.17
N THR A 126 -19.30 -0.45 12.23
CA THR A 126 -19.52 0.97 12.55
C THR A 126 -18.21 1.68 12.88
N ALA A 127 -17.34 1.07 13.70
CA ALA A 127 -16.04 1.63 14.03
C ALA A 127 -15.13 1.77 12.79
N ALA A 128 -15.07 0.74 11.95
CA ALA A 128 -14.31 0.75 10.72
C ALA A 128 -14.79 1.83 9.74
N SER A 129 -16.11 2.01 9.62
CA SER A 129 -16.71 3.07 8.79
C SER A 129 -16.32 4.47 9.28
N SER A 130 -16.38 4.72 10.59
CA SER A 130 -15.95 5.99 11.18
C SER A 130 -14.47 6.28 10.93
N VAL A 131 -13.60 5.27 11.06
CA VAL A 131 -12.16 5.40 10.80
C VAL A 131 -11.90 5.68 9.31
N ALA A 132 -12.58 4.99 8.41
CA ALA A 132 -12.46 5.22 6.97
C ALA A 132 -12.87 6.66 6.61
N LEU A 133 -13.93 7.19 7.23
CA LEU A 133 -14.39 8.56 7.01
C LEU A 133 -13.36 9.59 7.51
N LEU A 134 -12.75 9.34 8.68
CA LEU A 134 -11.63 10.15 9.18
C LEU A 134 -10.43 10.12 8.23
N ILE A 135 -10.06 8.96 7.69
CA ILE A 135 -8.96 8.84 6.72
C ILE A 135 -9.27 9.65 5.46
N VAL A 136 -10.51 9.59 4.94
CA VAL A 136 -10.93 10.39 3.79
C VAL A 136 -10.82 11.88 4.08
N ILE A 137 -11.23 12.33 5.26
CA ILE A 137 -11.08 13.73 5.68
C ILE A 137 -9.60 14.13 5.74
N ILE A 138 -8.75 13.29 6.34
CA ILE A 138 -7.30 13.55 6.43
C ILE A 138 -6.68 13.62 5.03
N LEU A 139 -7.00 12.68 4.13
CA LEU A 139 -6.53 12.68 2.75
C LEU A 139 -7.02 13.91 1.97
N TYR A 140 -8.24 14.37 2.23
CA TYR A 140 -8.75 15.62 1.67
C TYR A 140 -7.94 16.83 2.16
N TYR A 141 -7.63 16.93 3.45
CA TYR A 141 -6.78 18.01 3.97
C TYR A 141 -5.34 17.92 3.45
N LEU A 142 -4.77 16.73 3.36
CA LEU A 142 -3.43 16.51 2.80
C LEU A 142 -3.37 16.89 1.32
N SER A 143 -4.33 16.47 0.51
CA SER A 143 -4.41 16.90 -0.90
C SER A 143 -4.59 18.41 -1.04
N LYS A 144 -5.39 19.05 -0.17
CA LYS A 144 -5.49 20.51 -0.14
C LYS A 144 -4.17 21.20 0.24
N LEU A 145 -3.40 20.62 1.16
CA LEU A 145 -2.14 21.18 1.65
C LEU A 145 -0.96 20.95 0.68
N PHE A 146 -0.88 19.78 0.06
CA PHE A 146 0.22 19.41 -0.83
C PHE A 146 -0.04 19.68 -2.31
N ILE A 147 -1.30 19.76 -2.75
CA ILE A 147 -1.64 20.01 -4.15
C ILE A 147 -2.17 21.44 -4.30
N LEU A 148 -3.25 21.80 -3.60
CA LEU A 148 -3.89 23.11 -3.80
C LEU A 148 -3.07 24.30 -3.29
N LEU A 149 -2.33 24.20 -2.18
CA LEU A 149 -1.50 25.33 -1.71
C LEU A 149 -0.33 25.67 -2.65
N PRO A 150 0.50 24.72 -3.13
CA PRO A 150 1.54 25.08 -4.09
C PRO A 150 0.93 25.51 -5.42
N PHE A 151 -0.13 24.87 -5.92
CA PHE A 151 -0.79 25.31 -7.15
C PHE A 151 -1.45 26.69 -7.03
N SER A 152 -2.05 27.03 -5.89
CA SER A 152 -2.61 28.37 -5.67
C SER A 152 -1.53 29.43 -5.48
N ARG A 153 -0.37 29.09 -4.90
CA ARG A 153 0.81 29.97 -4.88
C ARG A 153 1.39 30.18 -6.27
N ILE A 154 1.49 29.13 -7.08
CA ILE A 154 1.93 29.20 -8.48
C ILE A 154 0.91 29.98 -9.32
N LYS A 155 -0.39 29.71 -9.17
CA LYS A 155 -1.47 30.42 -9.84
C LYS A 155 -1.51 31.89 -9.43
N LYS A 156 -1.38 32.22 -8.15
CA LYS A 156 -1.31 33.60 -7.65
C LYS A 156 -0.02 34.30 -8.09
N SER A 157 1.09 33.57 -8.23
CA SER A 157 2.32 34.08 -8.85
C SER A 157 2.10 34.39 -10.33
N LEU A 158 1.42 33.51 -11.07
CA LEU A 158 1.06 33.70 -12.49
C LEU A 158 0.00 34.81 -12.70
N GLU A 159 -0.98 34.93 -11.82
CA GLU A 159 -2.01 35.99 -11.87
C GLU A 159 -1.44 37.35 -11.41
N ASN A 160 -0.55 37.38 -10.41
CA ASN A 160 0.23 38.56 -10.04
C ASN A 160 1.35 38.87 -11.05
N ASN A 161 1.60 37.98 -12.01
CA ASN A 161 2.40 38.23 -13.20
C ASN A 161 1.58 38.89 -14.33
N LYS A 162 0.50 39.62 -14.00
CA LYS A 162 0.26 40.91 -14.65
C LYS A 162 1.43 41.86 -14.31
N PHE A 163 2.52 41.66 -15.04
CA PHE A 163 3.56 42.62 -15.40
C PHE A 163 3.72 43.82 -14.45
N ASN A 164 4.46 43.61 -13.36
CA ASN A 164 5.11 44.71 -12.67
C ASN A 164 6.29 45.16 -13.55
N GLU A 165 6.12 46.23 -14.33
CA GLU A 165 7.17 46.86 -15.17
C GLU A 165 8.49 47.06 -14.39
N ASN A 166 8.39 47.33 -13.09
CA ASN A 166 9.52 47.50 -12.19
C ASN A 166 10.40 46.24 -12.03
N ILE A 167 9.86 45.03 -12.13
CA ILE A 167 10.66 43.80 -12.02
C ILE A 167 11.37 43.51 -13.35
N LYS A 168 10.72 43.79 -14.48
CA LYS A 168 11.32 43.63 -15.81
C LYS A 168 12.50 44.57 -16.01
N GLU A 169 12.41 45.80 -15.49
CA GLU A 169 13.51 46.77 -15.54
C GLU A 169 14.65 46.41 -14.58
N LYS A 170 14.34 45.87 -13.39
CA LYS A 170 15.37 45.46 -12.42
C LYS A 170 16.09 44.18 -12.86
N ILE A 171 15.37 43.27 -13.50
CA ILE A 171 15.93 42.05 -14.10
C ILE A 171 16.69 42.41 -15.39
N SER A 172 16.19 43.32 -16.25
CA SER A 172 16.96 43.74 -17.44
C SER A 172 18.23 44.49 -17.07
N LYS A 173 18.21 45.33 -16.02
CA LYS A 173 19.41 45.98 -15.47
C LYS A 173 20.38 44.96 -14.88
N LYS A 174 19.91 43.94 -14.14
CA LYS A 174 20.77 42.86 -13.65
C LYS A 174 21.31 41.97 -14.76
N ILE A 175 20.54 41.70 -15.81
CA ILE A 175 20.99 40.94 -16.99
C ILE A 175 22.04 41.75 -17.76
N LYS A 176 21.86 43.07 -17.94
CA LYS A 176 22.89 43.94 -18.52
C LYS A 176 24.20 43.93 -17.72
N ILE A 177 24.11 43.96 -16.40
CA ILE A 177 25.27 43.89 -15.50
C ILE A 177 25.95 42.51 -15.57
N LEU A 178 25.17 41.44 -15.77
CA LEU A 178 25.69 40.07 -15.94
C LEU A 178 26.23 39.81 -17.36
N GLU A 179 25.72 40.49 -18.39
CA GLU A 179 26.27 40.48 -19.76
C GLU A 179 27.64 41.16 -19.84
N GLU A 180 27.88 42.16 -18.99
CA GLU A 180 29.19 42.82 -18.87
C GLU A 180 30.20 41.97 -18.08
N ASP A 181 29.74 41.12 -17.16
CA ASP A 181 30.60 40.26 -16.32
C ASP A 181 30.66 38.80 -16.84
N ARG A 182 31.54 38.58 -17.83
CA ARG A 182 31.75 37.30 -18.53
C ARG A 182 32.04 36.12 -17.60
N GLU A 183 32.61 36.36 -16.41
CA GLU A 183 32.97 35.32 -15.45
C GLU A 183 31.74 34.76 -14.71
N SER A 184 30.74 35.61 -14.47
CA SER A 184 29.50 35.27 -13.78
C SER A 184 28.54 34.46 -14.69
N LEU A 185 28.51 34.73 -16.00
CA LEU A 185 27.73 33.93 -16.95
C LEU A 185 28.24 32.49 -17.07
N GLY A 186 29.56 32.28 -17.04
CA GLY A 186 30.15 30.94 -17.06
C GLY A 186 29.67 30.07 -15.89
N LYS A 187 29.63 30.65 -14.68
CA LYS A 187 29.18 29.96 -13.45
C LYS A 187 27.68 29.63 -13.48
N ILE A 188 26.85 30.50 -14.05
CA ILE A 188 25.40 30.25 -14.18
C ILE A 188 25.13 29.11 -15.17
N ILE A 189 25.87 29.08 -16.28
CA ILE A 189 25.71 28.02 -17.28
C ILE A 189 26.19 26.68 -16.72
N GLU A 190 27.34 26.65 -16.06
CA GLU A 190 27.88 25.48 -15.36
C GLU A 190 26.89 24.91 -14.34
N TYR A 191 26.24 25.77 -13.55
CA TYR A 191 25.20 25.37 -12.59
C TYR A 191 23.92 24.86 -13.27
N SER A 192 23.51 25.44 -14.40
CA SER A 192 22.29 25.04 -15.12
C SER A 192 22.45 23.75 -15.93
N GLN A 193 23.67 23.41 -16.33
CA GLN A 193 24.00 22.28 -17.19
C GLN A 193 24.79 21.18 -16.46
N GLU A 194 24.92 21.27 -15.14
CA GLU A 194 25.70 20.37 -14.27
C GLU A 194 25.33 18.88 -14.43
N THR A 195 24.12 18.58 -14.91
CA THR A 195 23.64 17.22 -15.24
C THR A 195 23.96 16.80 -16.68
N SER A 196 24.01 17.72 -17.66
CA SER A 196 24.33 17.41 -19.06
C SER A 196 25.84 17.41 -19.36
N ILE A 197 26.63 18.13 -18.55
CA ILE A 197 28.10 18.21 -18.67
C ILE A 197 28.75 16.90 -18.18
N LYS A 198 28.18 16.24 -17.16
CA LYS A 198 28.72 14.99 -16.58
C LYS A 198 28.78 13.82 -17.56
N ASP A 199 27.89 13.79 -18.55
CA ASP A 199 27.82 12.73 -19.56
C ASP A 199 28.57 13.10 -20.86
N SER A 200 29.24 14.25 -20.90
CA SER A 200 30.02 14.70 -22.06
C SER A 200 31.52 14.62 -21.80
N SER A 201 32.28 14.22 -22.82
CA SER A 201 33.74 14.25 -22.79
C SER A 201 34.28 15.67 -22.99
N ALA A 202 33.62 16.47 -23.82
CA ALA A 202 33.86 17.91 -23.90
C ALA A 202 32.57 18.69 -24.14
N PHE A 203 32.51 19.91 -23.61
CA PHE A 203 31.38 20.83 -23.74
C PHE A 203 31.86 22.27 -23.89
N ILE A 204 31.41 22.96 -24.94
CA ILE A 204 31.93 24.27 -25.35
C ILE A 204 30.76 25.20 -25.65
N ILE A 205 30.87 26.44 -25.19
CA ILE A 205 29.93 27.52 -25.51
C ILE A 205 30.69 28.68 -26.13
N LEU A 206 30.24 29.07 -27.32
CA LEU A 206 30.77 30.17 -28.10
C LEU A 206 29.80 31.35 -28.08
N ASN A 207 30.34 32.56 -28.09
CA ASN A 207 29.55 33.76 -28.35
C ASN A 207 29.27 33.95 -29.85
N SER A 208 28.56 35.01 -30.20
CA SER A 208 28.25 35.41 -31.58
C SER A 208 29.45 35.61 -32.51
N LEU A 209 30.66 35.76 -31.96
CA LEU A 209 31.91 35.92 -32.68
C LEU A 209 32.77 34.64 -32.65
N ASN A 210 32.18 33.49 -32.32
CA ASN A 210 32.85 32.19 -32.17
C ASN A 210 34.01 32.22 -31.15
N ARG A 211 33.95 33.11 -30.17
CA ARG A 211 34.90 33.16 -29.05
C ARG A 211 34.38 32.34 -27.89
N VAL A 212 35.29 31.62 -27.23
CA VAL A 212 34.93 30.70 -26.15
C VAL A 212 34.51 31.47 -24.90
N MET A 213 33.26 31.29 -24.50
CA MET A 213 32.73 31.81 -23.23
C MET A 213 32.86 30.79 -22.10
N TYR A 214 32.69 29.51 -22.44
CA TYR A 214 32.84 28.39 -21.53
C TYR A 214 33.38 27.20 -22.31
N ALA A 215 34.26 26.44 -21.68
CA ALA A 215 34.74 25.19 -22.24
C ALA A 215 35.15 24.26 -21.09
N TYR A 216 34.75 23.02 -21.23
CA TYR A 216 35.13 21.87 -20.42
C TYR A 216 35.64 20.81 -21.39
N ASP A 217 36.85 20.31 -21.18
CA ASP A 217 37.43 19.24 -21.97
C ASP A 217 38.15 18.30 -21.01
N ASN A 218 37.61 17.09 -20.82
CA ASN A 218 38.22 16.07 -19.98
C ASN A 218 39.16 15.12 -20.74
N THR A 219 39.17 15.18 -22.07
CA THR A 219 40.02 14.34 -22.91
C THR A 219 41.37 15.00 -23.14
N GLY A 220 41.41 16.34 -23.12
CA GLY A 220 42.61 17.14 -23.36
C GLY A 220 43.14 16.99 -24.79
N THR A 221 42.25 16.62 -25.72
CA THR A 221 42.53 16.39 -27.14
C THR A 221 41.62 17.20 -28.06
N ILE A 222 40.62 17.89 -27.50
CA ILE A 222 39.69 18.73 -28.27
C ILE A 222 40.20 20.17 -28.29
N LEU A 223 40.66 20.66 -27.14
CA LEU A 223 41.18 22.02 -26.96
C LEU A 223 42.62 22.00 -26.44
N LYS A 224 43.41 23.03 -26.78
CA LYS A 224 44.73 23.29 -26.17
C LYS A 224 44.60 23.31 -24.64
N LYS A 225 45.60 22.84 -23.89
CA LYS A 225 45.50 22.75 -22.42
C LYS A 225 45.47 24.10 -21.69
N ASP A 226 46.14 25.12 -22.23
CA ASP A 226 46.34 26.41 -21.57
C ASP A 226 45.74 27.59 -22.35
N PHE A 227 44.49 27.49 -22.78
CA PHE A 227 43.83 28.59 -23.49
C PHE A 227 43.12 29.57 -22.55
N GLU A 228 43.11 30.84 -22.93
CA GLU A 228 42.35 31.87 -22.24
C GLU A 228 40.90 31.94 -22.74
N LYS A 229 39.94 32.20 -21.83
CA LYS A 229 38.55 32.46 -22.20
C LYS A 229 38.46 33.73 -23.06
N GLY A 230 37.60 33.71 -24.07
CA GLY A 230 37.41 34.82 -25.01
C GLY A 230 38.28 34.78 -26.26
N VAL A 231 39.17 33.78 -26.37
CA VAL A 231 39.92 33.49 -27.61
C VAL A 231 39.00 32.82 -28.64
N HIS A 232 39.27 33.04 -29.93
CA HIS A 232 38.49 32.45 -31.02
C HIS A 232 38.67 30.93 -31.07
N ILE A 233 37.58 30.18 -31.27
CA ILE A 233 37.60 28.70 -31.21
C ILE A 233 38.60 28.07 -32.18
N LEU A 234 38.81 28.69 -33.35
CA LEU A 234 39.77 28.20 -34.36
C LEU A 234 41.23 28.30 -33.90
N GLU A 235 41.55 29.18 -32.96
CA GLU A 235 42.93 29.36 -32.48
C GLU A 235 43.29 28.32 -31.41
N ILE A 236 42.29 27.69 -30.80
CA ILE A 236 42.45 26.79 -29.65
C ILE A 236 41.98 25.35 -29.92
N SER A 237 41.25 25.13 -31.02
CA SER A 237 40.76 23.81 -31.42
C SER A 237 41.89 22.95 -31.96
N GLU A 238 42.13 21.81 -31.30
CA GLU A 238 43.05 20.78 -31.80
C GLU A 238 42.33 19.75 -32.69
N ASN A 239 40.99 19.73 -32.65
CA ASN A 239 40.17 18.83 -33.45
C ASN A 239 39.69 19.50 -34.76
N PRO A 240 40.12 19.04 -35.95
CA PRO A 240 39.72 19.64 -37.22
C PRO A 240 38.22 19.46 -37.55
N ASN A 241 37.58 18.43 -36.99
CA ASN A 241 36.15 18.17 -37.22
C ASN A 241 35.25 19.18 -36.50
N LEU A 242 35.75 19.83 -35.44
CA LEU A 242 35.03 20.85 -34.69
C LEU A 242 34.67 22.05 -35.59
N VAL A 243 35.61 22.47 -36.43
CA VAL A 243 35.44 23.61 -37.36
C VAL A 243 34.36 23.32 -38.39
N LYS A 244 34.36 22.10 -38.94
CA LYS A 244 33.40 21.66 -39.95
C LYS A 244 31.98 21.68 -39.39
N ILE A 245 31.80 21.23 -38.15
CA ILE A 245 30.49 21.16 -37.51
C ILE A 245 29.98 22.55 -37.12
N ILE A 246 30.87 23.44 -36.64
CA ILE A 246 30.50 24.84 -36.39
C ILE A 246 30.01 25.50 -37.68
N SER A 247 30.68 25.27 -38.81
CA SER A 247 30.24 25.77 -40.11
C SER A 247 28.84 25.25 -40.50
N LYS A 248 28.57 23.96 -40.33
CA LYS A 248 27.27 23.34 -40.61
C LYS A 248 26.15 23.85 -39.69
N ALA A 249 26.46 24.10 -38.41
CA ALA A 249 25.53 24.71 -37.47
C ALA A 249 25.23 26.17 -37.83
N ASN A 250 26.22 26.93 -38.34
CA ASN A 250 26.01 28.28 -38.87
C ASN A 250 25.06 28.32 -40.07
N GLU A 251 25.12 27.33 -40.95
CA GLU A 251 24.22 27.21 -42.10
C GLU A 251 22.78 26.83 -41.70
N ASN A 252 22.59 26.26 -40.50
CA ASN A 252 21.30 25.77 -40.02
C ASN A 252 20.97 26.23 -38.59
N PRO A 253 20.74 27.55 -38.36
CA PRO A 253 20.42 28.08 -37.04
C PRO A 253 19.22 27.39 -36.37
N GLY A 254 19.33 27.08 -35.08
CA GLY A 254 18.27 26.48 -34.27
C GLY A 254 18.06 24.97 -34.49
N LYS A 255 18.81 24.33 -35.40
CA LYS A 255 18.80 22.88 -35.58
C LYS A 255 20.03 22.27 -34.92
N GLU A 256 19.82 21.07 -34.38
CA GLU A 256 20.90 20.24 -33.85
C GLU A 256 21.61 19.52 -34.99
N ILE A 257 22.92 19.73 -35.08
CA ILE A 257 23.80 19.07 -36.03
C ILE A 257 24.59 18.01 -35.26
N ASN A 258 24.30 16.74 -35.54
CA ASN A 258 24.96 15.59 -34.94
C ASN A 258 25.79 14.86 -35.99
N GLU A 259 27.08 14.70 -35.74
CA GLU A 259 27.98 13.92 -36.57
C GLU A 259 28.82 12.97 -35.72
N SER A 260 28.74 11.69 -36.06
CA SER A 260 29.55 10.63 -35.46
C SER A 260 30.84 10.45 -36.26
N PHE A 261 31.96 10.35 -35.54
CA PHE A 261 33.28 9.99 -36.02
C PHE A 261 33.71 8.67 -35.35
N GLU A 262 34.81 8.08 -35.82
CA GLU A 262 35.24 6.73 -35.40
C GLU A 262 35.26 6.53 -33.87
N ASN A 263 35.66 7.55 -33.11
CA ASN A 263 35.85 7.45 -31.66
C ASN A 263 35.01 8.43 -30.84
N TYR A 264 34.21 9.29 -31.49
CA TYR A 264 33.42 10.30 -30.79
C TYR A 264 32.29 10.86 -31.66
N GLU A 265 31.25 11.37 -31.02
CA GLU A 265 30.18 12.13 -31.63
C GLU A 265 30.27 13.59 -31.23
N ILE A 266 30.06 14.50 -32.19
CA ILE A 266 29.95 15.93 -31.94
C ILE A 266 28.52 16.38 -32.28
N THR A 267 27.90 17.02 -31.30
CA THR A 267 26.61 17.71 -31.40
C THR A 267 26.86 19.21 -31.33
N ALA A 268 26.34 19.98 -32.29
CA ALA A 268 26.36 21.44 -32.22
C ALA A 268 24.99 22.04 -32.51
N VAL A 269 24.62 23.04 -31.74
CA VAL A 269 23.41 23.85 -31.94
C VAL A 269 23.81 25.31 -31.94
N LEU A 270 23.50 26.00 -33.04
CA LEU A 270 23.60 27.45 -33.08
C LEU A 270 22.30 28.08 -32.60
N ILE A 271 22.42 28.94 -31.60
CA ILE A 271 21.32 29.72 -31.05
C ILE A 271 21.29 31.06 -31.77
N SER A 272 20.14 31.39 -32.36
CA SER A 272 19.90 32.69 -32.97
C SER A 272 18.78 33.44 -32.23
N ALA A 273 18.94 34.75 -32.12
CA ALA A 273 17.94 35.67 -31.60
C ALA A 273 17.78 36.81 -32.61
N ASP A 274 16.53 37.12 -32.99
CA ASP A 274 16.21 38.19 -33.95
C ASP A 274 16.99 38.10 -35.28
N GLY A 275 17.21 36.88 -35.78
CA GLY A 275 17.92 36.62 -37.04
C GLY A 275 19.43 36.83 -36.97
N LYS A 276 20.00 37.06 -35.78
CA LYS A 276 21.44 37.17 -35.53
C LYS A 276 21.92 35.99 -34.69
N THR A 277 23.14 35.52 -34.95
CA THR A 277 23.80 34.51 -34.12
C THR A 277 23.99 35.07 -32.72
N ALA A 278 23.41 34.41 -31.72
CA ALA A 278 23.60 34.73 -30.31
C ALA A 278 24.79 33.94 -29.73
N GLY A 279 24.94 32.69 -30.16
CA GLY A 279 26.06 31.83 -29.77
C GLY A 279 25.88 30.40 -30.24
N THR A 280 26.87 29.55 -29.98
CA THR A 280 26.87 28.14 -30.39
C THR A 280 27.20 27.28 -29.19
N ILE A 281 26.39 26.24 -28.96
CA ILE A 281 26.63 25.22 -27.94
C ILE A 281 27.13 23.97 -28.66
N ILE A 282 28.22 23.39 -28.15
CA ILE A 282 28.85 22.19 -28.70
C ILE A 282 29.03 21.18 -27.58
N LYS A 283 28.64 19.94 -27.85
CA LYS A 283 28.80 18.78 -26.97
C LYS A 283 29.57 17.71 -27.74
N ILE A 284 30.53 17.08 -27.08
CA ILE A 284 31.31 15.97 -27.64
C ILE A 284 31.25 14.79 -26.67
N ILE A 285 30.99 13.61 -27.20
CA ILE A 285 30.90 12.36 -26.44
C ILE A 285 31.84 11.35 -27.10
N PHE A 286 32.86 10.87 -26.39
CA PHE A 286 33.68 9.77 -26.88
C PHE A 286 32.94 8.44 -26.73
N SER A 287 32.99 7.63 -27.78
CA SER A 287 32.50 6.25 -27.75
C SER A 287 33.62 5.38 -27.17
N CYS A 288 33.40 4.81 -25.98
CA CYS A 288 34.28 3.76 -25.45
C CYS A 288 34.09 2.44 -26.20
#